data_AF-A0A948JDS6-F1
#
_entry.id   AF-A0A948JDS6-F1
#
_cell.length_a   1.000
_cell.length_b   1.000
_cell.length_c   1.000
_cell.angle_alpha   90.00
_cell.angle_beta   90.00
_cell.angle_gamma   90.00
#
_symmetry.space_group_name_H-M   'P 1'
#
loop_
_entity.id
_entity.type
_entity.pdbx_description
1 polymer ?
#
loop_
_entity_poly.entity_id
_entity_poly.type
_entity_poly.pdbx_seq_one_letter_code
_entity_poly.pdbx_strand_id
1 'polypeptide(L)'
;MNYLKVLTVATAMMALSGCVVAIGGKDENGSSNNSSWKKAQKLNNQVISQLNLGTALDSVRGQLGAPDFSESFLEGDKETVVLFYRTHHQHSDGETSKDECTPLVFKNGVLTGWGEKAYRQL
;
A
#
# COMPACT_ATOMS: atom_id res chain seq x y z
N MET A 1 -22.91 -28.36 -62.03
CA MET A 1 -24.14 -27.72 -61.54
C MET A 1 -24.71 -28.58 -60.43
N ASN A 2 -24.84 -28.03 -59.23
CA ASN A 2 -26.12 -28.02 -58.51
C ASN A 2 -25.98 -27.00 -57.39
N TYR A 3 -26.99 -26.13 -57.36
CA TYR A 3 -26.99 -24.88 -56.68
C TYR A 3 -27.85 -25.04 -55.42
N LEU A 4 -27.63 -24.11 -54.50
CA LEU A 4 -28.70 -23.36 -53.84
C LEU A 4 -29.15 -23.83 -52.46
N LYS A 5 -28.62 -23.08 -51.47
CA LYS A 5 -29.29 -22.50 -50.28
C LYS A 5 -29.75 -23.51 -49.22
N VAL A 6 -29.60 -23.26 -47.92
CA VAL A 6 -30.40 -22.28 -47.16
C VAL A 6 -29.88 -22.23 -45.70
N LEU A 7 -29.95 -21.02 -45.11
CA LEU A 7 -30.04 -20.65 -43.69
C LEU A 7 -28.88 -20.89 -42.71
N THR A 8 -28.20 -19.79 -42.41
CA THR A 8 -28.01 -19.21 -41.05
C THR A 8 -28.54 -20.00 -39.85
N VAL A 9 -27.63 -20.36 -38.93
CA VAL A 9 -27.79 -20.09 -37.50
C VAL A 9 -26.42 -19.66 -36.96
N ALA A 10 -26.31 -18.40 -36.57
CA ALA A 10 -25.26 -17.94 -35.69
C ALA A 10 -25.51 -18.56 -34.31
N THR A 11 -24.72 -19.55 -33.92
CA THR A 11 -24.67 -20.00 -32.52
C THR A 11 -23.38 -19.48 -31.93
N ALA A 12 -23.57 -18.45 -31.12
CA ALA A 12 -22.57 -17.89 -30.25
C ALA A 12 -22.07 -18.93 -29.23
N MET A 13 -20.95 -18.54 -28.61
CA MET A 13 -20.49 -18.90 -27.26
C MET A 13 -19.27 -19.83 -27.22
N MET A 14 -18.18 -19.13 -26.91
CA MET A 14 -16.87 -19.56 -26.45
C MET A 14 -16.96 -20.78 -25.53
N ALA A 15 -16.35 -21.89 -25.93
CA ALA A 15 -15.96 -22.93 -25.00
C ALA A 15 -14.52 -22.63 -24.51
N LEU A 16 -14.37 -21.67 -23.59
CA LEU A 16 -13.18 -21.61 -22.74
C LEU A 16 -13.54 -22.21 -21.37
N SER A 17 -13.55 -23.54 -21.29
CA SER A 17 -13.37 -24.24 -20.02
C SER A 17 -11.91 -24.69 -19.90
N GLY A 18 -11.00 -23.70 -19.89
CA GLY A 18 -9.64 -23.91 -19.44
C GLY A 18 -9.64 -23.93 -17.91
N CYS A 19 -9.69 -25.11 -17.31
CA CYS A 19 -9.37 -25.25 -15.89
C CYS A 19 -7.87 -25.02 -15.71
N VAL A 20 -7.48 -23.82 -15.28
CA VAL A 20 -6.14 -23.62 -14.73
C VAL A 20 -6.09 -24.34 -13.38
N VAL A 21 -5.43 -25.49 -13.36
CA VAL A 21 -5.02 -26.13 -12.11
C VAL A 21 -3.67 -25.54 -11.75
N ALA A 22 -3.67 -24.60 -10.80
CA ALA A 22 -2.44 -24.20 -10.13
C ALA A 22 -2.10 -25.27 -9.08
N ILE A 23 -1.16 -26.14 -9.41
CA ILE A 23 -0.45 -26.97 -8.43
C ILE A 23 0.80 -26.20 -8.04
N GLY A 24 0.79 -25.60 -6.85
CA GLY A 24 1.93 -24.89 -6.30
C GLY A 24 1.95 -25.03 -4.79
N GLY A 25 2.66 -26.06 -4.32
CA GLY A 25 3.28 -26.12 -2.99
C GLY A 25 2.34 -26.23 -1.79
N LYS A 26 2.23 -27.45 -1.24
CA LYS A 26 1.95 -27.60 0.19
C LYS A 26 3.08 -26.89 0.96
N ASP A 27 2.74 -25.83 1.67
CA ASP A 27 3.42 -25.46 2.92
C ASP A 27 2.35 -25.31 3.99
N GLU A 28 2.19 -26.41 4.69
CA GLU A 28 1.63 -26.53 6.03
C GLU A 28 2.24 -25.50 7.00
N ASN A 29 1.57 -24.36 7.20
CA ASN A 29 1.61 -23.62 8.47
C ASN A 29 0.45 -22.61 8.54
N GLY A 30 -0.65 -23.04 9.14
CA GLY A 30 -1.73 -22.14 9.52
C GLY A 30 -1.27 -21.22 10.66
N SER A 31 -0.86 -19.97 10.34
CA SER A 31 -0.93 -18.76 11.19
C SER A 31 -0.19 -17.57 10.52
N SER A 32 -0.51 -17.24 9.25
CA SER A 32 0.29 -16.23 8.50
C SER A 32 -0.20 -14.78 8.65
N ASN A 33 -1.50 -14.54 8.84
CA ASN A 33 -2.05 -13.17 8.85
C ASN A 33 -1.60 -12.34 10.05
N ASN A 34 -1.45 -12.94 11.23
CA ASN A 34 -1.08 -12.19 12.44
C ASN A 34 0.42 -11.81 12.48
N SER A 35 1.23 -12.33 11.54
CA SER A 35 2.67 -12.08 11.49
C SER A 35 3.05 -10.95 10.53
N SER A 36 2.30 -10.76 9.43
CA SER A 36 2.69 -9.82 8.36
C SER A 36 2.59 -8.37 8.81
N TRP A 37 1.45 -7.96 9.37
CA TRP A 37 1.25 -6.60 9.86
C TRP A 37 2.21 -6.26 11.01
N LYS A 38 2.53 -7.23 11.88
CA LYS A 38 3.53 -7.05 12.95
C LYS A 38 4.93 -6.87 12.40
N LYS A 39 5.29 -7.58 11.32
CA LYS A 39 6.59 -7.41 10.64
C LYS A 39 6.67 -6.03 9.98
N ALA A 40 5.62 -5.60 9.27
CA ALA A 40 5.56 -4.27 8.67
C ALA A 40 5.67 -3.17 9.74
N GLN A 41 4.91 -3.26 10.83
CA GLN A 41 4.99 -2.32 11.94
C GLN A 41 6.40 -2.27 12.56
N LYS A 42 7.04 -3.44 12.74
CA LYS A 42 8.40 -3.50 13.27
C LYS A 42 9.39 -2.83 12.32
N LEU A 43 9.30 -3.11 11.01
CA LEU A 43 10.13 -2.48 9.98
C LEU A 43 9.95 -0.96 9.98
N ASN A 44 8.69 -0.48 10.00
CA ASN A 44 8.36 0.93 10.04
C ASN A 44 9.03 1.62 11.23
N ASN A 45 8.89 1.07 12.44
CA ASN A 45 9.55 1.60 13.63
C ASN A 45 11.08 1.61 13.52
N GLN A 46 11.67 0.54 13.01
CA GLN A 46 13.13 0.44 12.84
C GLN A 46 13.65 1.53 11.89
N VAL A 47 13.05 1.67 10.71
CA VAL A 47 13.46 2.69 9.73
C VAL A 47 13.21 4.10 10.28
N ILE A 48 12.02 4.37 10.84
CA ILE A 48 11.67 5.70 11.36
C ILE A 48 12.63 6.12 12.48
N SER A 49 13.04 5.19 13.36
CA SER A 49 14.01 5.48 14.43
C SER A 49 15.40 5.90 13.95
N GLN A 50 15.72 5.65 12.68
CA GLN A 50 17.01 5.94 12.06
C GLN A 50 16.94 7.09 11.05
N LEU A 51 15.74 7.68 10.85
CA LEU A 51 15.56 8.79 9.93
C LEU A 51 16.26 10.05 10.43
N ASN A 52 16.81 10.79 9.47
CA ASN A 52 17.40 12.09 9.70
C ASN A 52 16.60 13.17 8.99
N LEU A 53 16.52 14.36 9.59
CA LEU A 53 15.99 15.53 8.89
C LEU A 53 16.76 15.78 7.60
N GLY A 54 16.05 16.27 6.57
CA GLY A 54 16.62 16.46 5.23
C GLY A 54 16.62 15.21 4.35
N THR A 55 16.23 14.03 4.87
CA THR A 55 16.10 12.82 4.04
C THR A 55 15.06 13.05 2.93
N ALA A 56 15.40 12.70 1.69
CA ALA A 56 14.51 12.86 0.54
C ALA A 56 13.27 11.95 0.63
N LEU A 57 12.12 12.47 0.21
CA LEU A 57 10.82 11.76 0.18
C LEU A 57 10.92 10.39 -0.50
N ASP A 58 11.57 10.33 -1.66
CA ASP A 58 11.71 9.09 -2.43
C ASP A 58 12.61 8.06 -1.73
N SER A 59 13.61 8.51 -0.98
CA SER A 59 14.45 7.61 -0.17
C SER A 59 13.65 6.99 0.97
N VAL A 60 12.80 7.79 1.63
CA VAL A 60 11.91 7.28 2.69
C VAL A 60 10.91 6.28 2.12
N ARG A 61 10.27 6.59 0.98
CA ARG A 61 9.36 5.66 0.28
C ARG A 61 10.06 4.39 -0.19
N GLY A 62 11.31 4.48 -0.63
CA GLY A 62 12.10 3.31 -1.02
C GLY A 62 12.41 2.36 0.15
N GLN A 63 12.52 2.90 1.37
CA GLN A 63 12.80 2.11 2.58
C GLN A 63 11.53 1.58 3.26
N LEU A 64 10.48 2.39 3.33
CA LEU A 64 9.22 2.06 4.02
C LEU A 64 8.14 1.48 3.12
N GLY A 65 8.26 1.64 1.80
CA GLY A 65 7.22 1.27 0.85
C GLY A 65 6.05 2.26 0.82
N ALA A 66 4.91 1.79 0.33
CA ALA A 66 3.68 2.59 0.26
C ALA A 66 3.16 2.90 1.67
N PRO A 67 2.78 4.15 1.96
CA PRO A 67 2.18 4.51 3.25
C PRO A 67 0.75 3.99 3.34
N ASP A 68 0.25 3.85 4.57
CA ASP A 68 -1.16 3.54 4.84
C ASP A 68 -2.06 4.72 4.42
N PHE A 69 -1.61 5.95 4.69
CA PHE A 69 -2.28 7.17 4.26
C PHE A 69 -1.29 8.21 3.76
N SER A 70 -1.75 9.13 2.92
CA SER A 70 -0.97 10.30 2.52
C SER A 70 -1.83 11.53 2.39
N GLU A 71 -1.27 12.67 2.76
CA GLU A 71 -1.85 13.99 2.54
C GLU A 71 -0.83 14.87 1.82
N SER A 72 -1.30 15.77 0.96
CA SER A 72 -0.44 16.71 0.24
C SER A 72 -1.19 18.01 -0.01
N PHE A 73 -0.56 19.13 0.28
CA PHE A 73 -1.13 20.47 0.08
C PHE A 73 -0.02 21.51 -0.11
N LEU A 74 -0.41 22.68 -0.62
CA LEU A 74 0.47 23.84 -0.72
C LEU A 74 0.30 24.73 0.52
N GLU A 75 1.39 25.03 1.20
CA GLU A 75 1.46 26.01 2.27
C GLU A 75 2.20 27.25 1.74
N GLY A 76 1.43 28.18 1.17
CA GLY A 76 1.98 29.23 0.30
C GLY A 76 2.57 28.63 -0.97
N ASP A 77 3.85 28.87 -1.24
CA ASP A 77 4.58 28.31 -2.38
C ASP A 77 5.37 27.03 -2.04
N LYS A 78 5.17 26.47 -0.84
CA LYS A 78 5.87 25.25 -0.40
C LYS A 78 4.95 24.05 -0.50
N GLU A 79 5.42 23.01 -1.15
CA GLU A 79 4.74 21.72 -1.17
C GLU A 79 4.97 21.01 0.16
N THR A 80 3.88 20.71 0.87
CA THR A 80 3.89 19.89 2.07
C THR A 80 3.26 18.54 1.77
N VAL A 81 3.97 17.47 2.11
CA VAL A 81 3.49 16.09 2.00
C VAL A 81 3.58 15.45 3.38
N VAL A 82 2.52 14.75 3.79
CA VAL A 82 2.51 13.95 5.02
C VAL A 82 2.27 12.50 4.66
N LEU A 83 3.16 11.61 5.07
CA LEU A 83 3.00 10.17 4.91
C LEU A 83 2.73 9.52 6.26
N PHE A 84 1.73 8.65 6.33
CA PHE A 84 1.36 7.95 7.55
C PHE A 84 1.71 6.47 7.40
N TYR A 85 2.54 5.97 8.31
CA TYR A 85 2.89 4.55 8.38
C TYR A 85 2.46 3.98 9.72
N ARG A 86 1.83 2.81 9.70
CA ARG A 86 1.45 2.08 10.91
C ARG A 86 2.68 1.75 11.75
N THR A 87 2.67 2.17 13.00
CA THR A 87 3.81 2.01 13.94
C THR A 87 3.39 1.39 15.26
N HIS A 88 2.10 1.38 15.54
CA HIS A 88 1.54 0.75 16.72
C HIS A 88 0.17 0.15 16.42
N HIS A 89 -0.39 -0.52 17.41
CA HIS A 89 -1.69 -1.17 17.33
C HIS A 89 -2.54 -0.62 18.47
N GLN A 90 -3.70 -0.08 18.14
CA GLN A 90 -4.74 0.36 19.06
C GLN A 90 -5.97 -0.53 18.92
N HIS A 91 -6.40 -0.76 17.68
CA HIS A 91 -7.70 -1.37 17.39
C HIS A 91 -7.52 -2.72 16.69
N SER A 92 -8.29 -3.70 17.14
CA SER A 92 -8.29 -5.07 16.58
C SER A 92 -9.55 -5.32 15.74
N ASP A 93 -9.98 -4.32 14.98
CA ASP A 93 -11.12 -4.38 14.05
C ASP A 93 -10.71 -4.85 12.64
N GLY A 94 -9.40 -4.97 12.38
CA GLY A 94 -8.86 -5.44 11.11
C GLY A 94 -8.61 -4.31 10.10
N GLU A 95 -8.87 -3.06 10.48
CA GLU A 95 -8.55 -1.88 9.69
C GLU A 95 -7.34 -1.15 10.31
N THR A 96 -6.66 -0.31 9.53
CA THR A 96 -5.66 0.60 10.07
C THR A 96 -6.31 1.96 10.20
N SER A 97 -6.18 2.59 11.36
CA SER A 97 -6.62 3.98 11.57
C SER A 97 -5.42 4.94 11.70
N LYS A 98 -5.64 6.24 11.46
CA LYS A 98 -4.54 7.24 11.52
C LYS A 98 -3.91 7.35 12.90
N ASP A 99 -4.69 7.11 13.96
CA ASP A 99 -4.21 7.10 15.34
C ASP A 99 -3.30 5.91 15.66
N GLU A 100 -3.13 4.94 14.75
CA GLU A 100 -2.15 3.84 14.83
C GLU A 100 -0.87 4.11 14.03
N CYS A 101 -0.81 5.27 13.37
CA CYS A 101 0.26 5.65 12.46
C CYS A 101 1.19 6.69 13.08
N THR A 102 2.42 6.75 12.56
CA THR A 102 3.33 7.87 12.79
C THR A 102 3.36 8.72 11.52
N PRO A 103 2.99 10.01 11.57
CA PRO A 103 3.10 10.90 10.42
C PRO A 103 4.55 11.32 10.18
N LEU A 104 4.97 11.34 8.92
CA LEU A 104 6.25 11.89 8.44
C LEU A 104 5.94 13.12 7.61
N VAL A 105 6.43 14.27 8.02
CA VAL A 105 6.17 15.57 7.40
C VAL A 105 7.33 15.94 6.50
N PHE A 106 7.03 16.19 5.23
CA PHE A 106 7.96 16.62 4.22
C PHE A 106 7.58 18.00 3.73
N LYS A 107 8.56 18.89 3.59
CA LYS A 107 8.39 20.18 2.92
C LYS A 107 9.40 20.30 1.79
N ASN A 108 8.95 20.66 0.59
CA ASN A 108 9.76 20.71 -0.63
C ASN A 108 10.58 19.43 -0.87
N GLY A 109 9.93 18.27 -0.70
CA GLY A 109 10.52 16.95 -0.99
C GLY A 109 11.51 16.40 0.05
N VAL A 110 11.73 17.08 1.18
CA VAL A 110 12.64 16.61 2.24
C VAL A 110 11.95 16.50 3.60
N LEU A 111 12.37 15.52 4.41
CA LEU A 111 11.82 15.26 5.73
C LEU A 111 12.14 16.41 6.70
N THR A 112 11.12 17.08 7.21
CA THR A 112 11.25 18.19 8.18
C THR A 112 10.86 17.82 9.60
N GLY A 113 10.20 16.69 9.79
CA GLY A 113 9.85 16.17 11.11
C GLY A 113 8.93 14.96 11.02
N TRP A 114 8.67 14.32 12.15
CA TRP A 114 7.75 13.19 12.24
C TRP A 114 7.10 13.10 13.62
N GLY A 115 6.05 12.28 13.70
CA GLY A 115 5.20 12.13 14.86
C GLY A 115 4.20 13.27 15.03
N GLU A 116 3.28 13.06 15.95
CA GLU A 116 2.16 13.96 16.24
C GLU A 116 2.60 15.41 16.53
N LYS A 117 3.79 15.60 17.10
CA LYS A 117 4.31 16.93 17.38
C LYS A 117 4.63 17.70 16.09
N ALA A 118 5.25 17.05 15.11
CA ALA A 118 5.55 17.68 13.82
C ALA A 118 4.26 17.90 13.01
N TYR A 119 3.33 16.95 13.06
CA TYR A 119 2.07 17.04 12.34
C TYR A 119 1.17 18.19 12.83
N ARG A 120 1.10 18.43 14.14
CA ARG A 120 0.36 19.56 14.73
C ARG A 120 0.98 20.95 14.50
N GLN A 121 2.18 21.01 13.92
CA GLN A 121 2.87 22.27 13.60
C GLN A 121 2.63 22.73 12.15
N LEU A 122 1.88 21.94 11.37
CA LEU A 122 1.31 22.34 10.10
C LEU A 122 0.11 23.25 10.33
#